data_AF-A0A661AY00-F1
#
_entry.id   AF-A0A661AY00-F1
#
_cell.length_a   1.000
_cell.length_b   1.000
_cell.length_c   1.000
_cell.angle_alpha   90.00
_cell.angle_beta   90.00
_cell.angle_gamma   90.00
#
_symmetry.space_group_name_H-M   'P 1'
#
loop_
_entity.id
_entity.type
_entity.pdbx_description
1 polymer ?
#
loop_
_entity_poly.entity_id
_entity_poly.type
_entity_poly.pdbx_seq_one_letter_code
_entity_poly.pdbx_strand_id
1 'polypeptide(L)'
;NFGALTTNSDVKNNYHEIRVAMPTGEIATGLSKVGIFVGDHAKFGIGTLLTSGTTVGVGANLYGGGIFPKYIPSFIWGSNSDGFVHYKIDKAIETAKIVMERRGIRLGEHYKILLQRIFGFFTEDRTAFIVKQKRK
;
A
#
# COMPACT_ATOMS: atom_id res chain seq x y z
N ASN A 1 7.80 1.47 -6.09
CA ASN A 1 8.02 2.49 -7.15
C ASN A 1 7.33 3.74 -6.66
N PHE A 2 8.08 4.82 -6.48
CA PHE A 2 7.54 6.11 -6.06
C PHE A 2 7.47 6.97 -7.32
N GLY A 3 6.26 7.28 -7.78
CA GLY A 3 6.04 8.23 -8.86
C GLY A 3 6.59 9.60 -8.47
N ALA A 4 6.87 10.44 -9.47
CA ALA A 4 7.34 11.80 -9.23
C ALA A 4 6.41 12.53 -8.26
N LEU A 5 6.98 13.33 -7.35
CA LEU A 5 6.21 14.06 -6.33
C LEU A 5 5.37 13.17 -5.39
N THR A 6 5.72 11.88 -5.26
CA THR A 6 5.20 11.11 -4.12
C THR A 6 5.78 11.67 -2.84
N THR A 7 4.92 12.21 -1.98
CA THR A 7 5.31 12.92 -0.76
C THR A 7 4.65 12.26 0.44
N ASN A 8 5.38 12.11 1.54
CA ASN A 8 4.80 11.71 2.81
C ASN A 8 5.14 12.70 3.94
N SER A 9 4.28 12.76 4.94
CA SER A 9 4.63 13.40 6.22
C SER A 9 5.17 12.36 7.21
N ASP A 10 6.06 12.78 8.10
CA ASP A 10 6.51 12.03 9.27
C ASP A 10 6.06 12.67 10.60
N VAL A 11 5.43 13.85 10.55
CA VAL A 11 4.91 14.58 11.73
C VAL A 11 3.46 15.01 11.52
N LYS A 12 2.66 15.01 12.59
CA LYS A 12 1.32 15.64 12.57
C LYS A 12 1.43 17.15 12.78
N ASN A 13 0.55 17.93 12.16
CA ASN A 13 0.53 19.39 12.33
C ASN A 13 0.31 19.86 13.77
N ASN A 14 -0.23 18.99 14.62
CA ASN A 14 -0.45 19.26 16.04
C ASN A 14 0.62 18.64 16.96
N TYR A 15 1.68 18.04 16.40
CA TYR A 15 2.81 17.42 17.10
C TYR A 15 2.46 16.32 18.11
N HIS A 16 1.19 15.90 18.17
CA HIS A 16 0.76 14.80 19.01
C HIS A 16 1.29 13.46 18.48
N GLU A 17 1.23 12.47 19.37
CA GLU A 17 1.61 11.09 19.09
C GLU A 17 0.99 10.57 17.78
N ILE A 18 1.81 9.92 16.95
CA ILE A 18 1.38 9.30 15.72
C ILE A 18 0.81 7.91 16.02
N ARG A 19 -0.24 7.56 15.29
CA ARG A 19 -0.83 6.22 15.32
C ARG A 19 -0.65 5.58 13.96
N VAL A 20 -0.23 4.32 13.93
CA VAL A 20 -0.07 3.55 12.69
C VAL A 20 -1.38 2.85 12.37
N ALA A 21 -1.86 3.01 11.16
CA ALA A 21 -3.09 2.35 10.72
C ALA A 21 -2.82 0.90 10.34
N MET A 22 -3.72 -0.01 10.70
CA MET A 22 -3.60 -1.46 10.50
C MET A 22 -4.99 -2.02 10.13
N PRO A 23 -5.10 -3.27 9.62
CA PRO A 23 -6.40 -3.92 9.39
C PRO A 23 -7.31 -3.88 10.62
N THR A 24 -6.70 -4.05 11.80
CA THR A 24 -7.37 -4.15 13.10
C THR A 24 -7.66 -2.79 13.75
N GLY A 25 -7.33 -1.68 13.09
CA GLY A 25 -7.50 -0.32 13.62
C GLY A 25 -6.19 0.43 13.73
N GLU A 26 -6.13 1.46 14.59
CA GLU A 26 -4.92 2.27 14.74
C GLU A 26 -4.16 1.93 16.03
N ILE A 27 -2.86 1.69 15.90
CA ILE A 27 -1.95 1.39 17.00
C ILE A 27 -1.17 2.65 17.39
N ALA A 28 -1.19 2.97 18.69
CA ALA A 28 -0.39 4.04 19.29
C ALA A 28 1.11 3.70 19.20
N THR A 29 1.94 4.66 18.78
CA THR A 29 3.39 4.44 18.59
C THR A 29 4.24 4.91 19.76
N GLY A 30 3.71 5.79 20.60
CA GLY A 30 4.47 6.55 21.59
C GLY A 30 5.41 7.60 21.01
N LEU A 31 5.37 7.85 19.69
CA LEU A 31 6.32 8.73 18.98
C LEU A 31 5.60 9.90 18.30
N SER A 32 6.24 11.07 18.30
CA SER A 32 5.78 12.26 17.55
C SER A 32 6.29 12.30 16.11
N LYS A 33 7.23 11.42 15.74
CA LYS A 33 7.79 11.26 14.39
C LYS A 33 7.71 9.82 13.90
N VAL A 34 6.86 9.58 12.91
CA VAL A 34 6.69 8.29 12.23
C VAL A 34 6.22 8.57 10.81
N GLY A 35 7.03 8.16 9.83
CA GLY A 35 6.70 8.27 8.41
C GLY A 35 5.62 7.28 7.98
N ILE A 36 5.90 6.57 6.91
CA ILE A 36 4.99 5.58 6.33
C ILE A 36 5.64 4.20 6.34
N PHE A 37 4.81 3.16 6.33
CA PHE A 37 5.24 1.78 6.18
C PHE A 37 4.80 1.30 4.80
N VAL A 38 5.75 0.83 4.00
CA VAL A 38 5.50 0.46 2.61
C VAL A 38 5.92 -0.99 2.39
N GLY A 39 4.94 -1.82 2.03
CA GLY A 39 5.15 -3.21 1.69
C GLY A 39 5.84 -3.38 0.34
N ASP A 40 6.45 -4.56 0.16
CA ASP A 40 7.15 -4.93 -1.05
C ASP A 40 6.30 -4.72 -2.31
N HIS A 41 6.96 -4.35 -3.40
CA HIS A 41 6.36 -4.14 -4.72
C HIS A 41 5.26 -3.08 -4.82
N ALA A 42 4.95 -2.34 -3.75
CA ALA A 42 4.01 -1.23 -3.78
C ALA A 42 4.41 -0.16 -4.81
N LYS A 43 3.41 0.49 -5.41
CA LYS A 43 3.55 1.50 -6.45
C LYS A 43 2.66 2.69 -6.16
N PHE A 44 3.22 3.87 -6.43
CA PHE A 44 2.58 5.15 -6.21
C PHE A 44 2.63 5.95 -7.51
N GLY A 45 1.50 6.52 -7.90
CA GLY A 45 1.35 7.42 -9.02
C GLY A 45 1.97 8.78 -8.72
N ILE A 46 2.03 9.62 -9.76
CA ILE A 46 2.58 10.96 -9.65
C ILE A 46 1.71 11.82 -8.73
N GLY A 47 2.34 12.55 -7.80
CA GLY A 47 1.63 13.41 -6.86
C GLY A 47 0.87 12.65 -5.76
N THR A 48 1.26 11.40 -5.48
CA THR A 48 0.71 10.64 -4.34
C THR A 48 1.08 11.30 -3.02
N LEU A 49 0.11 11.58 -2.16
CA LEU A 49 0.32 12.18 -0.84
C LEU A 49 -0.08 11.19 0.27
N LEU A 50 0.83 10.94 1.21
CA LEU A 50 0.64 9.99 2.32
C LEU A 50 0.85 10.67 3.67
N THR A 51 -0.06 10.45 4.62
CA THR A 51 0.02 11.09 5.95
C THR A 51 0.83 10.23 6.93
N SER A 52 1.31 10.83 8.02
CA SER A 52 2.12 10.13 9.04
C SER A 52 1.39 8.91 9.61
N GLY A 53 2.10 7.80 9.77
CA GLY A 53 1.55 6.52 10.20
C GLY A 53 0.71 5.81 9.14
N THR A 54 0.77 6.22 7.86
CA THR A 54 0.14 5.48 6.77
C THR A 54 0.84 4.16 6.53
N THR A 55 0.08 3.09 6.32
CA THR A 55 0.61 1.78 5.93
C THR A 55 0.08 1.36 4.58
N VAL A 56 0.98 0.92 3.72
CA VAL A 56 0.69 0.47 2.36
C VAL A 56 1.09 -0.99 2.24
N GLY A 57 0.14 -1.87 1.90
CA GLY A 57 0.35 -3.29 1.80
C GLY A 57 1.20 -3.73 0.59
N VAL A 58 1.57 -5.01 0.60
CA VAL A 58 2.38 -5.63 -0.45
C VAL A 58 1.66 -5.57 -1.79
N GLY A 59 2.36 -5.20 -2.85
CA GLY A 59 1.85 -5.18 -4.21
C GLY A 59 0.71 -4.17 -4.45
N ALA A 60 0.43 -3.26 -3.52
CA ALA A 60 -0.56 -2.22 -3.74
C ALA A 60 -0.13 -1.31 -4.91
N ASN A 61 -1.05 -0.98 -5.80
CA ASN A 61 -0.83 -0.07 -6.91
C ASN A 61 -1.82 1.10 -6.84
N LEU A 62 -1.31 2.22 -6.36
CA LEU A 62 -2.04 3.46 -6.18
C LEU A 62 -1.68 4.38 -7.34
N TYR A 63 -2.54 4.50 -8.35
CA TYR A 63 -2.30 5.40 -9.47
C TYR A 63 -3.11 6.71 -9.32
N GLY A 64 -2.82 7.70 -10.16
CA GLY A 64 -3.29 9.06 -9.93
C GLY A 64 -2.50 9.75 -8.82
N GLY A 65 -3.10 10.73 -8.16
CA GLY A 65 -2.47 11.53 -7.10
C GLY A 65 -3.45 11.99 -6.03
N GLY A 66 -2.97 12.86 -5.15
CA GLY A 66 -3.73 13.36 -4.00
C GLY A 66 -3.53 12.53 -2.73
N ILE A 67 -4.32 12.83 -1.70
CA ILE A 67 -4.19 12.20 -0.38
C ILE A 67 -4.88 10.84 -0.40
N PHE A 68 -4.12 9.77 -0.16
CA PHE A 68 -4.66 8.43 -0.06
C PHE A 68 -5.11 8.08 1.37
N PRO A 69 -5.94 7.04 1.56
CA PRO A 69 -6.31 6.54 2.87
C PRO A 69 -5.08 6.19 3.73
N LYS A 70 -5.21 6.25 5.05
CA LYS A 70 -4.12 5.94 5.98
C LYS A 70 -3.79 4.45 6.07
N TYR A 71 -4.73 3.59 5.68
CA TYR A 71 -4.53 2.15 5.57
C TYR A 71 -4.84 1.71 4.15
N ILE A 72 -3.89 1.04 3.49
CA ILE A 72 -4.06 0.44 2.17
C ILE A 72 -3.71 -1.06 2.26
N PRO A 73 -4.68 -1.96 2.03
CA PRO A 73 -4.44 -3.40 2.00
C PRO A 73 -3.43 -3.87 0.95
N SER A 74 -2.88 -5.05 1.16
CA SER A 74 -2.07 -5.73 0.15
C SER A 74 -2.90 -6.07 -1.09
N PHE A 75 -2.30 -5.89 -2.26
CA PHE A 75 -2.88 -6.18 -3.58
C PHE A 75 -4.16 -5.40 -3.90
N ILE A 76 -4.22 -4.13 -3.51
CA ILE A 76 -5.18 -3.16 -4.04
C ILE A 76 -4.66 -2.57 -5.35
N TRP A 77 -5.56 -2.33 -6.30
CA TRP A 77 -5.29 -1.53 -7.49
C TRP A 77 -6.35 -0.43 -7.59
N GLY A 78 -5.94 0.83 -7.72
CA GLY A 78 -6.92 1.92 -7.82
C GLY A 78 -6.38 3.33 -7.61
N SER A 79 -7.30 4.29 -7.64
CA SER A 79 -7.05 5.70 -7.39
C SER A 79 -8.20 6.31 -6.57
N ASN A 80 -8.01 7.53 -6.07
CA ASN A 80 -9.09 8.27 -5.42
C ASN A 80 -10.23 8.65 -6.38
N SER A 81 -9.95 8.79 -7.70
CA SER A 81 -10.94 9.17 -8.71
C SER A 81 -11.74 7.98 -9.25
N ASP A 82 -11.08 6.84 -9.44
CA ASP A 82 -11.66 5.68 -10.13
C ASP A 82 -12.14 4.62 -9.14
N GLY A 83 -11.83 4.82 -7.85
CA GLY A 83 -12.04 3.85 -6.80
C GLY A 83 -10.99 2.74 -6.80
N PHE A 84 -11.23 1.76 -5.93
CA PHE A 84 -10.28 0.69 -5.65
C PHE A 84 -10.88 -0.67 -5.97
N VAL A 85 -10.05 -1.56 -6.51
CA VAL A 85 -10.41 -2.94 -6.85
C VAL A 85 -9.34 -3.91 -6.38
N HIS A 86 -9.66 -5.20 -6.43
CA HIS A 86 -8.69 -6.26 -6.22
C HIS A 86 -7.65 -6.25 -7.34
N TYR A 87 -6.37 -6.15 -6.99
CA TYR A 87 -5.30 -6.40 -7.95
C TYR A 87 -5.20 -7.91 -8.19
N LYS A 88 -5.31 -8.34 -9.45
CA LYS A 88 -5.18 -9.75 -9.83
C LYS A 88 -3.80 -10.27 -9.46
N ILE A 89 -3.74 -11.33 -8.65
CA ILE A 89 -2.48 -11.88 -8.12
C ILE A 89 -1.50 -12.29 -9.22
N ASP A 90 -1.97 -12.89 -10.31
CA ASP A 90 -1.11 -13.28 -11.43
C ASP A 90 -0.43 -12.07 -12.08
N LYS A 91 -1.15 -10.94 -12.19
CA LYS A 91 -0.62 -9.69 -12.72
C LYS A 91 0.33 -9.00 -11.75
N ALA A 92 0.09 -9.12 -10.44
CA ALA A 92 1.03 -8.64 -9.43
C ALA A 92 2.35 -9.42 -9.48
N ILE A 93 2.29 -10.76 -9.62
CA ILE A 93 3.46 -11.63 -9.75
C ILE A 93 4.22 -11.34 -11.05
N GLU A 94 3.52 -11.20 -12.18
CA GLU A 94 4.12 -10.81 -13.47
C GLU A 94 4.90 -9.49 -13.32
N THR A 95 4.29 -8.49 -12.69
CA THR A 95 4.92 -7.20 -12.43
C THR A 95 6.11 -7.31 -11.48
N ALA A 96 6.00 -8.14 -10.42
CA ALA A 96 7.09 -8.40 -9.50
C ALA A 96 8.30 -9.02 -10.20
N LYS A 97 8.06 -10.00 -11.09
CA LYS A 97 9.09 -10.63 -11.93
C LYS A 97 9.83 -9.60 -12.77
N ILE A 98 9.12 -8.76 -13.51
CA ILE A 98 9.72 -7.69 -14.35
C ILE A 98 10.56 -6.73 -13.49
N VAL A 99 10.05 -6.32 -12.32
CA VAL A 99 10.77 -5.41 -11.42
C VAL A 99 12.05 -6.03 -10.87
N MET A 100 12.02 -7.31 -10.51
CA MET A 100 13.19 -8.03 -10.00
C MET A 100 14.23 -8.26 -11.11
N GLU A 101 13.80 -8.63 -12.33
CA GLU A 101 14.68 -8.85 -13.48
C GLU A 101 15.46 -7.58 -13.86
N ARG A 102 14.83 -6.40 -13.77
CA ARG A 102 15.52 -5.10 -13.96
C ARG A 102 16.67 -4.86 -12.99
N ARG A 103 16.71 -5.58 -11.88
CA ARG A 103 17.77 -5.52 -10.87
C ARG A 103 18.72 -6.73 -10.95
N GLY A 104 18.62 -7.55 -12.00
CA GLY A 104 19.38 -8.79 -12.15
C GLY A 104 18.95 -9.91 -11.20
N ILE A 105 17.77 -9.82 -10.60
CA ILE A 105 17.27 -10.80 -9.61
C ILE A 105 16.16 -11.63 -10.25
N ARG A 106 16.31 -12.96 -10.23
CA ARG A 106 15.27 -13.89 -10.69
C ARG A 106 14.19 -14.06 -9.62
N LEU A 107 12.91 -13.96 -9.99
CA LEU A 107 11.81 -14.33 -9.11
C LEU A 107 11.74 -15.86 -8.96
N GLY A 108 12.07 -16.36 -7.77
CA GLY A 108 12.03 -17.78 -7.45
C GLY A 108 10.63 -18.28 -7.06
N GLU A 109 10.41 -19.59 -7.13
CA GLU A 109 9.10 -20.20 -6.85
C GLU A 109 8.65 -19.97 -5.40
N HIS A 110 9.57 -20.00 -4.43
CA HIS A 110 9.24 -19.71 -3.03
C HIS A 110 8.71 -18.30 -2.82
N TYR A 111 9.26 -17.30 -3.54
CA TYR A 111 8.79 -15.92 -3.45
C TYR A 111 7.41 -15.76 -4.11
N LYS A 112 7.18 -16.46 -5.23
CA LYS A 112 5.85 -16.54 -5.86
C LYS A 112 4.80 -17.11 -4.90
N ILE A 113 5.12 -18.23 -4.24
CA ILE A 113 4.24 -18.87 -3.25
C ILE A 113 3.99 -17.91 -2.07
N LEU A 114 5.01 -17.18 -1.61
CA LEU A 114 4.86 -16.18 -0.56
C LEU A 114 3.86 -15.10 -0.96
N LEU A 115 3.99 -14.52 -2.16
CA LEU A 115 3.05 -13.50 -2.67
C LEU A 115 1.62 -14.05 -2.74
N GLN A 116 1.43 -15.29 -3.19
CA GLN A 116 0.11 -15.95 -3.24
C GLN A 116 -0.47 -16.16 -1.84
N ARG A 117 0.35 -16.57 -0.86
CA ARG A 117 -0.08 -16.73 0.54
C ARG A 117 -0.51 -15.39 1.15
N ILE A 118 0.26 -14.33 0.95
CA ILE A 118 -0.09 -12.98 1.42
C ILE A 118 -1.40 -12.53 0.74
N PHE A 119 -1.55 -12.77 -0.56
CA PHE A 119 -2.78 -12.40 -1.29
C PHE A 119 -4.02 -13.04 -0.69
N GLY A 120 -3.94 -14.34 -0.37
CA GLY A 120 -5.00 -15.11 0.28
C GLY A 120 -5.29 -14.60 1.69
N PHE A 121 -4.25 -14.42 2.51
CA PHE A 121 -4.37 -13.98 3.91
C PHE A 121 -5.11 -12.64 4.06
N PHE A 122 -4.88 -11.69 3.15
CA PHE A 122 -5.51 -10.36 3.20
C PHE A 122 -6.80 -10.25 2.38
N THR A 123 -7.45 -11.36 2.01
CA THR A 123 -8.64 -11.31 1.14
C THR A 123 -9.82 -10.57 1.76
N GLU A 124 -10.15 -10.89 3.02
CA GLU A 124 -11.28 -10.27 3.72
C GLU A 124 -11.03 -8.78 3.96
N ASP A 125 -9.84 -8.44 4.47
CA ASP A 125 -9.41 -7.06 4.72
C ASP A 125 -9.45 -6.21 3.44
N ARG A 126 -8.89 -6.72 2.33
CA ARG A 126 -8.94 -6.06 1.02
C ARG A 126 -10.37 -5.82 0.54
N THR A 127 -11.26 -6.80 0.73
CA THR A 127 -12.67 -6.70 0.34
C THR A 127 -13.39 -5.64 1.19
N ALA A 128 -13.19 -5.66 2.51
CA ALA A 128 -13.78 -4.71 3.44
C ALA A 128 -13.34 -3.27 3.14
N PHE A 129 -12.04 -3.06 2.82
CA PHE A 129 -11.53 -1.77 2.39
C PHE A 129 -12.25 -1.23 1.16
N ILE A 130 -12.40 -2.04 0.10
CA ILE A 130 -13.05 -1.61 -1.15
C ILE A 130 -14.50 -1.20 -0.90
N VAL A 131 -15.24 -1.99 -0.11
CA VAL A 131 -16.63 -1.66 0.27
C VAL A 131 -16.69 -0.35 1.04
N LYS A 132 -15.75 -0.12 1.98
CA LYS A 132 -15.69 1.11 2.75
C LYS A 132 -15.43 2.34 1.89
N GLN A 133 -14.59 2.25 0.85
CA GLN A 133 -14.31 3.38 -0.03
C GLN A 133 -15.51 3.76 -0.91
N LYS A 134 -16.37 2.80 -1.29
CA LYS A 134 -17.59 3.08 -2.07
C LYS A 134 -18.70 3.79 -1.29
N ARG A 135 -18.62 3.81 0.05
CA ARG A 135 -19.60 4.44 0.94
C ARG A 135 -19.25 5.89 1.29
N LYS A 136 -18.08 6.36 0.87
CA LYS A 136 -17.64 7.75 1.03
C LYS A 136 -17.95 8.53 -0.23
#